data_AF-A0A4P8KPM6-F1
#
_entry.id   AF-A0A4P8KPM6-F1
#
_cell.length_a   1.000
_cell.length_b   1.000
_cell.length_c   1.000
_cell.angle_alpha   90.00
_cell.angle_beta   90.00
_cell.angle_gamma   90.00
#
_symmetry.space_group_name_H-M   'P 1'
#
loop_
_entity.id
_entity.type
_entity.pdbx_description
1 polymer ?
#
loop_
_entity_poly.entity_id
_entity_poly.type
_entity_poly.pdbx_seq_one_letter_code
_entity_poly.pdbx_strand_id
1 'polypeptide(L)'
;MTAKRVVAPPMVPGSTPKGPASYFPSIEKTYGRPMQEWLDIVVARLTAGETHMTVVSGLKSTHAMGHGHANAIVAYAKAELAK
;
A
#
# COMPACT_ATOMS: atom_id res chain seq x y z
N MET A 1 9.80 9.03 -18.71
CA MET A 1 10.25 8.77 -17.33
C MET A 1 9.66 7.43 -16.91
N THR A 2 10.49 6.44 -16.60
CA THR A 2 10.00 5.13 -16.17
C THR A 2 9.39 5.28 -14.79
N ALA A 3 8.06 5.15 -14.66
CA ALA A 3 7.40 5.18 -13.36
C ALA A 3 7.96 4.02 -12.51
N LYS A 4 8.63 4.33 -11.39
CA LYS A 4 9.03 3.32 -10.40
C LYS A 4 7.75 2.64 -9.92
N ARG A 5 7.52 1.38 -10.29
CA ARG A 5 6.38 0.58 -9.81
C ARG A 5 6.83 -0.29 -8.64
N VAL A 6 6.07 -0.25 -7.55
CA VAL A 6 6.23 -1.21 -6.45
C VAL A 6 5.32 -2.41 -6.71
N VAL A 7 5.91 -3.61 -6.72
CA VAL A 7 5.18 -4.86 -6.97
C VAL A 7 4.71 -5.43 -5.63
N ALA A 8 3.46 -5.89 -5.57
CA ALA A 8 2.95 -6.58 -4.40
C ALA A 8 3.75 -7.86 -4.14
N PRO A 9 4.17 -8.12 -2.89
CA PRO A 9 4.89 -9.33 -2.57
C PRO A 9 3.98 -10.55 -2.81
N PRO A 10 4.52 -11.66 -3.35
CA PRO A 10 3.74 -12.87 -3.52
C PRO A 10 3.27 -13.35 -2.16
N MET A 11 1.96 -13.59 -2.02
CA MET A 11 1.41 -14.22 -0.82
C MET A 11 1.74 -15.71 -0.85
N VAL A 12 2.94 -16.08 -0.39
CA VAL A 12 3.39 -17.47 -0.37
C VAL A 12 2.77 -18.20 0.83
N PRO A 13 2.00 -19.28 0.64
CA PRO A 13 1.46 -20.08 1.74
C PRO A 13 2.59 -20.60 2.64
N GLY A 14 2.49 -20.37 3.96
CA GLY A 14 3.51 -20.78 4.94
C GLY A 14 4.55 -19.70 5.28
N SER A 15 4.50 -18.54 4.64
CA SER A 15 5.29 -17.37 5.04
C SER A 15 4.38 -16.27 5.59
N THR A 16 4.64 -15.81 6.82
CA THR A 16 3.99 -14.62 7.38
C THR A 16 4.83 -13.41 6.98
N PRO A 17 4.32 -12.50 6.13
CA PRO A 17 5.03 -11.27 5.84
C PRO A 17 5.26 -10.50 7.13
N LYS A 18 6.45 -9.94 7.31
CA LYS A 18 6.79 -9.11 8.48
C LYS A 18 6.56 -7.64 8.16
N GLY A 19 6.36 -6.83 9.20
CA GLY A 19 6.18 -5.38 9.06
C GLY A 19 4.88 -5.01 8.34
N PRO A 20 4.82 -3.90 7.59
CA PRO A 20 3.58 -3.42 6.98
C PRO A 20 2.88 -4.43 6.06
N ALA A 21 3.64 -5.30 5.39
CA ALA A 21 3.10 -6.34 4.52
C ALA A 21 2.27 -7.40 5.27
N SER A 22 2.40 -7.52 6.60
CA SER A 22 1.60 -8.47 7.40
C SER A 22 0.09 -8.16 7.37
N TYR A 23 -0.28 -6.91 7.06
CA TYR A 23 -1.66 -6.44 6.96
C TYR A 23 -2.29 -6.75 5.59
N PHE A 24 -1.50 -7.12 4.59
CA PHE A 24 -1.99 -7.24 3.21
C PHE A 24 -3.13 -8.26 3.05
N PRO A 25 -3.06 -9.47 3.65
CA PRO A 25 -4.17 -10.42 3.58
C PRO A 25 -5.47 -9.87 4.18
N SER A 26 -5.39 -9.13 5.29
CA SER A 26 -6.59 -8.55 5.92
C SER A 26 -7.13 -7.36 5.13
N ILE A 27 -6.27 -6.58 4.49
CA ILE A 27 -6.65 -5.47 3.61
C ILE A 27 -7.41 -6.00 2.39
N GLU A 28 -6.86 -6.98 1.66
CA GLU A 28 -7.56 -7.56 0.50
C GLU A 28 -8.90 -8.17 0.91
N LYS A 29 -8.93 -8.91 2.03
CA LYS A 29 -10.17 -9.49 2.56
C LYS A 29 -11.21 -8.43 2.93
N THR A 30 -10.79 -7.30 3.48
CA THR A 30 -11.69 -6.23 3.95
C THR A 30 -12.21 -5.37 2.81
N TYR A 31 -11.35 -5.03 1.84
CA TYR A 31 -11.70 -4.06 0.79
C TYR A 31 -11.92 -4.69 -0.59
N GLY A 32 -11.76 -6.01 -0.73
CA GLY A 32 -12.14 -6.77 -1.91
C GLY A 32 -11.32 -6.46 -3.17
N ARG A 33 -10.13 -5.87 -3.02
CA ARG A 33 -9.23 -5.51 -4.12
C ARG A 33 -7.84 -6.09 -3.90
N PRO A 34 -7.16 -6.58 -4.96
CA PRO A 34 -5.78 -7.04 -4.88
C PRO A 34 -4.83 -5.95 -4.37
N MET A 35 -3.80 -6.33 -3.63
CA MET A 35 -2.80 -5.40 -3.12
C MET A 35 -2.08 -4.62 -4.20
N GLN A 36 -1.92 -5.19 -5.38
CA GLN A 36 -1.29 -4.48 -6.49
C GLN A 36 -2.06 -3.21 -6.87
N GLU A 37 -3.40 -3.23 -6.84
CA GLU A 37 -4.21 -2.03 -7.11
C GLU A 37 -3.95 -0.93 -6.08
N TRP A 38 -3.91 -1.30 -4.79
CA TRP A 38 -3.65 -0.35 -3.72
C TRP A 38 -2.25 0.25 -3.80
N LEU A 39 -1.25 -0.57 -4.11
CA LEU A 39 0.12 -0.11 -4.29
C LEU A 39 0.26 0.80 -5.50
N ASP A 40 -0.40 0.48 -6.62
CA ASP A 40 -0.38 1.32 -7.81
C ASP A 40 -0.99 2.72 -7.51
N ILE A 41 -2.11 2.79 -6.78
CA ILE A 41 -2.71 4.07 -6.33
C ILE A 41 -1.74 4.86 -5.45
N VAL A 42 -1.16 4.21 -4.45
CA VAL A 42 -0.26 4.87 -3.48
C VAL A 42 1.03 5.35 -4.15
N VAL A 43 1.63 4.51 -5.00
CA VAL A 43 2.86 4.83 -5.73
C VAL A 43 2.64 6.01 -6.67
N ALA A 44 1.53 6.05 -7.40
CA ALA A 44 1.20 7.19 -8.26
C ALA A 44 1.17 8.50 -7.47
N ARG A 45 0.54 8.50 -6.28
CA ARG A 45 0.44 9.69 -5.42
C ARG A 45 1.78 10.09 -4.78
N LEU A 46 2.55 9.13 -4.29
CA LEU A 46 3.87 9.39 -3.71
C LEU A 46 4.86 9.93 -4.76
N THR A 47 4.85 9.36 -5.97
CA THR A 47 5.72 9.82 -7.08
C THR A 47 5.28 11.18 -7.64
N ALA A 48 4.01 11.57 -7.46
CA ALA A 48 3.53 12.93 -7.71
C ALA A 48 3.94 13.95 -6.62
N GLY A 49 4.68 13.53 -5.60
CA GLY A 49 5.20 14.40 -4.54
C GLY A 49 4.28 14.55 -3.32
N GLU A 50 3.19 13.78 -3.23
CA GLU A 50 2.33 13.83 -2.05
C GLU A 50 3.02 13.28 -0.81
N THR A 51 2.80 13.91 0.35
CA THR A 51 3.34 13.43 1.62
C THR A 51 2.63 12.15 2.08
N HIS A 52 3.32 11.34 2.88
CA HIS A 52 2.78 10.11 3.49
C HIS A 52 1.38 10.32 4.08
N MET A 53 1.20 11.36 4.90
CA MET A 53 -0.05 11.62 5.60
C MET A 53 -1.16 12.10 4.66
N THR A 54 -0.82 12.81 3.58
CA THR A 54 -1.77 13.18 2.52
C THR A 54 -2.29 11.93 1.81
N VAL A 55 -1.40 10.98 1.49
CA VAL A 55 -1.79 9.74 0.83
C VAL A 55 -2.67 8.88 1.74
N VAL A 56 -2.27 8.69 3.00
CA VAL A 56 -3.07 7.99 4.03
C VAL A 56 -4.45 8.61 4.17
N SER A 57 -4.53 9.94 4.26
CA SER A 57 -5.82 10.64 4.40
C SER A 57 -6.71 10.45 3.17
N GLY A 58 -6.15 10.48 1.96
CA GLY A 58 -6.93 10.22 0.74
C GLY A 58 -7.45 8.78 0.64
N LEU A 59 -6.69 7.78 1.12
CA LEU A 59 -7.18 6.39 1.20
C LEU A 59 -8.35 6.26 2.17
N LYS A 60 -8.25 6.92 3.33
CA LYS A 60 -9.33 6.95 4.32
C LYS A 60 -10.60 7.58 3.75
N SER A 61 -10.48 8.75 3.11
CA SER A 61 -11.64 9.49 2.60
C SER A 61 -12.29 8.84 1.38
N THR A 62 -11.48 8.31 0.45
CA THR A 62 -11.99 7.80 -0.84
C THR A 62 -12.44 6.34 -0.75
N HIS A 63 -11.79 5.54 0.11
CA HIS A 63 -12.02 4.10 0.17
C HIS A 63 -12.51 3.62 1.54
N ALA A 64 -12.89 4.55 2.44
CA ALA A 64 -13.29 4.26 3.82
C ALA A 64 -12.26 3.37 4.56
N MET A 65 -10.98 3.50 4.19
CA MET A 65 -9.92 2.64 4.72
C MET A 65 -9.61 3.01 6.17
N GLY A 66 -9.41 2.02 7.04
CA GLY A 66 -8.99 2.25 8.42
C GLY A 66 -7.56 2.81 8.49
N HIS A 67 -7.24 3.56 9.55
CA HIS A 67 -5.92 4.21 9.66
C HIS A 67 -4.75 3.22 9.58
N GLY A 68 -4.83 2.09 10.31
CA GLY A 68 -3.78 1.07 10.28
C GLY A 68 -3.57 0.45 8.90
N HIS A 69 -4.66 0.14 8.20
CA HIS A 69 -4.63 -0.38 6.83
C HIS A 69 -4.02 0.63 5.87
N ALA A 70 -4.51 1.87 5.85
CA ALA A 70 -3.98 2.92 4.99
C ALA A 70 -2.48 3.18 5.27
N ASN A 71 -2.11 3.25 6.55
CA ASN A 71 -0.72 3.47 6.93
C ASN A 71 0.19 2.32 6.49
N ALA A 72 -0.26 1.06 6.60
CA ALA A 72 0.53 -0.10 6.19
C ALA A 72 0.88 -0.07 4.69
N ILE A 73 -0.09 0.25 3.83
CA ILE A 73 0.13 0.31 2.37
C ILE A 73 1.10 1.43 2.02
N VAL A 74 0.91 2.63 2.59
CA VAL A 74 1.77 3.79 2.30
C VAL A 74 3.19 3.59 2.84
N ALA A 75 3.32 3.04 4.05
CA ALA A 75 4.62 2.73 4.63
C ALA A 75 5.40 1.70 3.80
N TYR A 76 4.73 0.64 3.35
CA TYR A 76 5.32 -0.37 2.47
C TYR A 76 5.80 0.26 1.16
N ALA A 77 4.92 0.95 0.43
CA ALA A 77 5.25 1.55 -0.86
C ALA A 77 6.40 2.57 -0.74
N LYS A 78 6.39 3.41 0.30
CA LYS A 78 7.46 4.37 0.55
C LYS A 78 8.81 3.69 0.84
N ALA A 79 8.80 2.62 1.63
CA ALA A 79 10.01 1.85 1.91
C ALA A 79 10.58 1.17 0.65
N GLU A 80 9.72 0.61 -0.20
CA GLU A 80 10.15 0.01 -1.48
C GLU A 80 10.67 1.06 -2.47
N LEU A 81 10.06 2.26 -2.54
CA LEU A 81 10.52 3.34 -3.42
C LEU A 81 11.87 3.96 -3.00
N ALA A 82 12.20 3.87 -1.72
CA ALA A 82 13.45 4.36 -1.14
C ALA A 82 14.64 3.41 -1.35
N LYS A 83 14.40 2.20 -1.87
CA LYS A 83 15.44 1.30 -2.39
C LYS A 83 15.86 1.74 -3.79
#